data_AF-A0A350Y4Q4-F1
#
_entry.id   AF-A0A350Y4Q4-F1
#
_cell.length_a   1.000
_cell.length_b   1.000
_cell.length_c   1.000
_cell.angle_alpha   90.00
_cell.angle_beta   90.00
_cell.angle_gamma   90.00
#
_symmetry.space_group_name_H-M   'P 1'
#
loop_
_entity.id
_entity.type
_entity.pdbx_description
1 polymer ?
#
loop_
_entity_poly.entity_id
_entity_poly.type
_entity_poly.pdbx_seq_one_letter_code
_entity_poly.pdbx_strand_id
1 'polypeptide(L)'
;MRGSLSVDREANAIRLRRSSFSGAFLLVEGRSDKIFYERFVDKVACEVVTVSGKPSSKLRVIAVLEILEKSSFQGILAIVDADFDRLETSAHNSANLLRTDTHDLETMLLKSFALDKVIAEFGSEEKITKFGRDVRTALLEAGASVGYLLWISKCDGLNLTFEGITFSKFIDEQTLQIDELGLIQEVKNKSQAFSLKNEDLQQRLISQKSNNHDPWQVCCGHNLVEILSLGLRKAIASTKAADVEPSSLERNLRLAYEEAYFRKTQLYLDIRAWERNNQPFKVLRHDT
;
A
#
# COMPACT_ATOMS: atom_id res chain seq x y z
N MET A 1 -11.73 11.88 -22.78
CA MET A 1 -12.46 13.11 -22.38
C MET A 1 -13.00 13.11 -20.96
N ARG A 2 -13.78 12.11 -20.49
CA ARG A 2 -14.33 12.15 -19.11
C ARG A 2 -13.27 12.08 -18.00
N GLY A 3 -12.17 11.35 -18.21
CA GLY A 3 -11.07 11.24 -17.24
C GLY A 3 -10.25 12.53 -17.08
N SER A 4 -9.86 13.17 -18.20
CA SER A 4 -9.10 14.44 -18.18
C SER A 4 -9.89 15.57 -17.52
N LEU A 5 -11.18 15.69 -17.85
CA LEU A 5 -12.10 16.65 -17.21
C LEU A 5 -12.18 16.47 -15.68
N SER A 6 -11.87 15.29 -15.13
CA SER A 6 -11.87 15.07 -13.69
C SER A 6 -10.59 15.54 -13.00
N VAL A 7 -9.43 15.34 -13.62
CA VAL A 7 -8.12 15.75 -13.08
C VAL A 7 -7.99 17.27 -13.07
N ASP A 8 -8.40 17.94 -14.16
CA ASP A 8 -8.45 19.40 -14.23
C ASP A 8 -9.37 20.00 -13.14
N ARG A 9 -10.49 19.34 -12.83
CA ARG A 9 -11.40 19.78 -11.77
C ARG A 9 -10.77 19.68 -10.39
N GLU A 10 -10.03 18.60 -10.11
CA GLU A 10 -9.31 18.42 -8.85
C GLU A 10 -8.20 19.47 -8.69
N ALA A 11 -7.39 19.68 -9.73
CA ALA A 11 -6.36 20.73 -9.73
C ALA A 11 -6.96 22.14 -9.53
N ASN A 12 -8.06 22.46 -10.22
CA ASN A 12 -8.74 23.74 -10.07
C ASN A 12 -9.38 23.92 -8.68
N ALA A 13 -9.87 22.85 -8.06
CA ALA A 13 -10.37 22.90 -6.69
C ALA A 13 -9.25 23.28 -5.70
N ILE A 14 -8.04 22.72 -5.87
CA ILE A 14 -6.87 23.07 -5.06
C ILE A 14 -6.46 24.54 -5.29
N ARG A 15 -6.43 24.99 -6.55
CA ARG A 15 -6.16 26.41 -6.88
C ARG A 15 -7.17 27.35 -6.22
N LEU A 16 -8.45 27.00 -6.20
CA LEU A 16 -9.47 27.81 -5.55
C LEU A 16 -9.25 27.88 -4.03
N ARG A 17 -8.89 26.76 -3.38
CA ARG A 17 -8.60 26.72 -1.93
C ARG A 17 -7.40 27.58 -1.52
N ARG A 18 -6.43 27.80 -2.42
CA ARG A 18 -5.29 28.70 -2.18
C ARG A 18 -5.72 30.12 -1.82
N SER A 19 -6.92 30.56 -2.23
CA SER A 19 -7.46 31.89 -1.86
C SER A 19 -7.74 32.06 -0.36
N SER A 20 -8.01 30.96 0.35
CA SER A 20 -8.31 30.97 1.79
C SER A 20 -7.28 30.22 2.63
N PHE A 21 -6.33 29.53 2.02
CA PHE A 21 -5.31 28.74 2.70
C PHE A 21 -3.92 28.95 2.10
N SER A 22 -2.98 29.43 2.91
CA SER A 22 -1.60 29.73 2.52
C SER A 22 -0.60 28.58 2.78
N GLY A 23 -1.04 27.48 3.40
CA GLY A 23 -0.20 26.35 3.77
C GLY A 23 0.12 25.37 2.65
N ALA A 24 0.75 24.25 2.98
CA ALA A 24 1.05 23.17 2.05
C ALA A 24 -0.19 22.31 1.74
N PHE A 25 -0.33 21.83 0.52
CA PHE A 25 -1.29 20.79 0.18
C PHE A 25 -0.55 19.46 0.04
N LEU A 26 -1.01 18.44 0.75
CA LEU A 26 -0.50 17.07 0.65
C LEU A 26 -1.50 16.21 -0.11
N LEU A 27 -1.16 15.80 -1.33
CA LEU A 27 -1.97 14.91 -2.16
C LEU A 27 -1.71 13.45 -1.80
N VAL A 28 -2.78 12.68 -1.62
CA VAL A 28 -2.74 11.25 -1.31
C VAL A 28 -3.85 10.52 -2.07
N GLU A 29 -3.68 9.21 -2.26
CA GLU A 29 -4.56 8.41 -3.11
C GLU A 29 -5.96 8.18 -2.54
N GLY A 30 -6.05 7.88 -1.25
CA GLY A 30 -7.26 7.37 -0.64
C GLY A 30 -7.59 7.96 0.72
N ARG A 31 -8.76 7.55 1.22
CA ARG A 31 -9.26 7.97 2.54
C ARG A 31 -8.40 7.38 3.67
N SER A 32 -7.93 6.14 3.53
CA SER A 32 -7.03 5.47 4.48
C SER A 32 -5.72 6.25 4.63
N ASP A 33 -5.11 6.65 3.51
CA ASP A 33 -3.92 7.49 3.47
C ASP A 33 -4.14 8.81 4.18
N LYS A 34 -5.24 9.49 3.86
CA LYS A 34 -5.59 10.76 4.50
C LYS A 34 -5.68 10.61 6.02
N ILE A 35 -6.40 9.59 6.50
CA ILE A 35 -6.52 9.31 7.94
C ILE A 35 -5.14 9.04 8.56
N PHE A 36 -4.27 8.32 7.87
CA PHE A 36 -2.92 8.04 8.34
C PHE A 36 -2.07 9.31 8.44
N TYR A 37 -1.92 10.06 7.35
CA TYR A 37 -1.05 11.25 7.31
C TYR A 37 -1.59 12.40 8.17
N GLU A 38 -2.91 12.54 8.34
CA GLU A 38 -3.52 13.56 9.23
C GLU A 38 -3.04 13.49 10.69
N ARG A 39 -2.49 12.35 11.11
CA ARG A 39 -1.91 12.15 12.44
C ARG A 39 -0.56 12.87 12.60
N PHE A 40 0.20 13.02 11.52
CA PHE A 40 1.57 13.54 11.52
C PHE A 40 1.67 14.97 10.98
N VAL A 41 0.72 15.40 10.15
CA VAL A 41 0.74 16.74 9.56
C VAL A 41 0.40 17.84 10.56
N ASP A 42 1.00 19.02 10.37
CA ASP A 42 0.58 20.26 11.00
C ASP A 42 -0.74 20.71 10.37
N LYS A 43 -1.84 20.61 11.12
CA LYS A 43 -3.19 20.91 10.61
C LYS A 43 -3.45 22.40 10.35
N VAL A 44 -2.58 23.28 10.84
CA VAL A 44 -2.65 24.72 10.58
C VAL A 44 -1.84 25.05 9.32
N ALA A 45 -0.71 24.38 9.12
CA ALA A 45 0.19 24.66 8.01
C ALA A 45 0.01 23.74 6.79
N CYS A 46 -0.72 22.62 6.91
CA CYS A 46 -0.91 21.64 5.85
C CYS A 46 -2.34 21.08 5.77
N GLU A 47 -2.87 20.99 4.54
CA GLU A 47 -4.14 20.33 4.24
C GLU A 47 -3.90 19.04 3.45
N VAL A 48 -4.45 17.92 3.94
CA VAL A 48 -4.40 16.63 3.23
C VAL A 48 -5.60 16.48 2.29
N VAL A 49 -5.31 16.32 1.00
CA VAL A 49 -6.28 16.25 -0.10
C VAL A 49 -6.24 14.86 -0.73
N THR A 50 -7.38 14.18 -0.71
CA THR A 50 -7.53 12.89 -1.40
C THR A 50 -7.80 13.09 -2.87
N VAL A 51 -7.03 12.43 -3.73
CA VAL A 51 -7.23 12.36 -5.18
C VAL A 51 -7.37 10.90 -5.56
N SER A 52 -8.60 10.46 -5.78
CA SER A 52 -8.94 9.04 -5.98
C SER A 52 -9.75 8.83 -7.25
N GLY A 53 -9.57 7.69 -7.90
CA GLY A 53 -10.49 7.25 -8.96
C GLY A 53 -9.86 6.36 -10.01
N LYS A 54 -10.67 5.97 -11.00
CA LYS A 54 -10.23 5.09 -12.10
C LYS A 54 -9.42 5.84 -13.16
N PRO A 55 -8.49 5.16 -13.87
CA PRO A 55 -8.15 3.74 -13.72
C PRO A 55 -7.25 3.43 -12.52
N SER A 56 -6.56 4.42 -11.94
CA SER A 56 -5.70 4.28 -10.76
C SER A 56 -5.65 5.61 -9.99
N SER A 57 -5.75 5.55 -8.66
CA SER A 57 -5.67 6.74 -7.80
C SER A 57 -4.27 7.36 -7.85
N LYS A 58 -3.20 6.56 -7.76
CA LYS A 58 -1.80 6.97 -8.00
C LYS A 58 -1.64 7.77 -9.29
N LEU A 59 -2.09 7.25 -10.42
CA LEU A 59 -1.96 7.97 -11.71
C LEU A 59 -2.73 9.30 -11.71
N ARG A 60 -3.84 9.39 -10.99
CA ARG A 60 -4.58 10.65 -10.85
C ARG A 60 -3.86 11.65 -9.95
N VAL A 61 -3.31 11.21 -8.82
CA VAL A 61 -2.47 12.05 -7.95
C VAL A 61 -1.32 12.66 -8.76
N ILE A 62 -0.60 11.81 -9.52
CA ILE A 62 0.51 12.24 -10.38
C ILE A 62 0.02 13.23 -11.44
N ALA A 63 -1.09 12.96 -12.12
CA ALA A 63 -1.63 13.86 -13.14
C ALA A 63 -2.09 15.21 -12.57
N VAL A 64 -2.70 15.23 -11.38
CA VAL A 64 -3.07 16.49 -10.69
C VAL A 64 -1.81 17.27 -10.32
N LEU A 65 -0.79 16.59 -9.78
CA LEU A 65 0.50 17.21 -9.43
C LEU A 65 1.13 17.88 -10.66
N GLU A 66 1.22 17.17 -11.79
CA GLU A 66 1.79 17.70 -13.02
C GLU A 66 1.07 18.95 -13.52
N ILE A 67 -0.26 19.01 -13.43
CA ILE A 67 -1.06 20.19 -13.82
C ILE A 67 -0.74 21.38 -12.92
N LEU A 68 -0.60 21.15 -11.61
CA LEU A 68 -0.28 22.19 -10.64
C LEU A 68 1.16 22.71 -10.83
N GLU A 69 2.12 21.81 -11.06
CA GLU A 69 3.52 22.14 -11.35
C GLU A 69 3.67 22.94 -12.64
N LYS A 70 2.98 22.54 -13.71
CA LYS A 70 2.95 23.30 -14.98
C LYS A 70 2.42 24.73 -14.81
N SER A 71 1.58 24.97 -13.80
CA SER A 71 1.11 26.31 -13.43
C SER A 71 1.96 27.02 -12.38
N SER A 72 3.15 26.48 -12.05
CA SER A 72 4.04 27.00 -10.99
C SER A 72 3.35 27.13 -9.63
N PHE A 73 2.38 26.26 -9.34
CA PHE A 73 1.69 26.26 -8.06
C PHE A 73 2.63 25.81 -6.95
N GLN A 74 2.82 26.65 -5.93
CA GLN A 74 3.75 26.39 -4.84
C GLN A 74 3.08 25.66 -3.67
N GLY A 75 3.89 24.96 -2.88
CA GLY A 75 3.45 24.30 -1.65
C GLY A 75 2.57 23.09 -1.90
N ILE A 76 2.91 22.28 -2.91
CA ILE A 76 2.23 21.03 -3.23
C ILE A 76 3.21 19.87 -3.09
N LEU A 77 2.82 18.85 -2.34
CA LEU A 77 3.55 17.60 -2.18
C LEU A 77 2.58 16.46 -2.44
N ALA A 78 3.01 15.43 -3.16
CA ALA A 78 2.24 14.21 -3.36
C ALA A 78 2.96 13.02 -2.72
N ILE A 79 2.19 12.14 -2.09
CA ILE A 79 2.67 10.82 -1.66
C ILE A 79 1.76 9.78 -2.29
N VAL A 80 2.37 8.81 -2.97
CA VAL A 80 1.69 7.67 -3.59
C VAL A 80 2.31 6.36 -3.13
N ASP A 81 1.60 5.26 -3.29
CA ASP A 81 2.14 3.94 -3.08
C ASP A 81 3.27 3.67 -4.08
N ALA A 82 4.32 3.01 -3.61
CA ALA A 82 5.43 2.60 -4.45
C ALA A 82 4.97 1.62 -5.53
N ASP A 83 4.00 0.75 -5.23
CA ASP A 83 3.71 -0.46 -6.00
C ASP A 83 5.02 -1.19 -6.37
N PHE A 84 5.19 -1.48 -7.66
CA PHE A 84 6.41 -2.03 -8.24
C PHE A 84 7.41 -0.95 -8.72
N ASP A 85 7.19 0.35 -8.48
CA ASP A 85 8.09 1.43 -8.94
C ASP A 85 9.50 1.32 -8.36
N ARG A 86 9.69 0.57 -7.27
CA ARG A 86 11.00 0.33 -6.64
C ARG A 86 11.73 -0.87 -7.25
N LEU A 87 11.02 -1.72 -7.99
CA LEU A 87 11.54 -2.88 -8.72
C LEU A 87 11.70 -2.59 -10.21
N GLU A 88 10.97 -1.59 -10.72
CA GLU A 88 11.01 -1.11 -12.10
C GLU A 88 11.70 0.25 -12.17
N THR A 89 12.18 0.65 -13.35
CA THR A 89 12.59 2.05 -13.58
C THR A 89 11.34 2.92 -13.59
N SER A 90 11.09 3.68 -12.52
CA SER A 90 9.90 4.54 -12.45
C SER A 90 9.93 5.64 -13.53
N ALA A 91 8.80 5.77 -14.25
CA ALA A 91 8.65 6.75 -15.33
C ALA A 91 8.33 8.17 -14.83
N HIS A 92 7.86 8.33 -13.59
CA HIS A 92 7.42 9.61 -13.04
C HIS A 92 8.35 10.06 -11.92
N ASN A 93 9.19 11.05 -12.23
CA ASN A 93 10.09 11.67 -11.26
C ASN A 93 9.76 13.16 -11.14
N SER A 94 9.41 13.59 -9.93
CA SER A 94 9.26 14.99 -9.55
C SER A 94 9.83 15.19 -8.15
N ALA A 95 10.40 16.37 -7.89
CA ALA A 95 10.83 16.77 -6.54
C ALA A 95 9.65 16.89 -5.56
N ASN A 96 8.41 17.00 -6.05
CA ASN A 96 7.19 17.06 -5.26
C ASN A 96 6.42 15.72 -5.24
N LEU A 97 7.00 14.63 -5.74
CA LEU A 97 6.39 13.31 -5.74
C LEU A 97 7.23 12.34 -4.90
N LEU A 98 6.69 11.94 -3.76
CA LEU A 98 7.27 10.94 -2.87
C LEU A 98 6.49 9.63 -2.94
N ARG A 99 7.15 8.55 -2.53
CA ARG A 99 6.57 7.21 -2.51
C ARG A 99 6.73 6.59 -1.13
N THR A 100 5.80 5.71 -0.76
CA THR A 100 5.95 4.86 0.42
C THR A 100 7.28 4.08 0.39
N ASP A 101 7.81 3.75 1.59
CA ASP A 101 9.11 3.08 1.73
C ASP A 101 9.09 1.63 1.24
N THR A 102 7.94 0.99 1.39
CA THR A 102 7.60 -0.36 0.93
C THR A 102 6.52 -0.26 -0.14
N HIS A 103 6.04 -1.39 -0.66
CA HIS A 103 5.07 -1.45 -1.76
C HIS A 103 3.88 -0.46 -1.61
N ASP A 104 3.33 -0.36 -0.42
CA ASP A 104 2.17 0.50 -0.10
C ASP A 104 2.18 0.91 1.39
N LEU A 105 1.18 1.68 1.82
CA LEU A 105 1.04 2.08 3.21
C LEU A 105 0.91 0.87 4.16
N GLU A 106 0.06 -0.10 3.83
CA GLU A 106 -0.20 -1.28 4.66
C GLU A 106 1.07 -2.11 4.92
N THR A 107 1.95 -2.26 3.91
CA THR A 107 3.27 -2.89 4.09
C THR A 107 4.17 -2.10 5.04
N MET A 108 4.13 -0.76 5.06
CA MET A 108 4.87 0.04 6.04
C MET A 108 4.37 -0.25 7.46
N LEU A 109 3.06 -0.41 7.63
CA LEU A 109 2.46 -0.74 8.93
C LEU A 109 2.91 -2.13 9.38
N LEU A 110 2.80 -3.13 8.51
CA LEU A 110 3.16 -4.53 8.79
C LEU A 110 4.66 -4.72 9.05
N LYS A 111 5.52 -3.96 8.37
CA LYS A 111 6.98 -3.97 8.58
C LYS A 111 7.39 -3.40 9.93
N SER A 112 6.58 -2.50 10.49
CA SER A 112 6.84 -1.88 11.79
C SER A 112 6.41 -2.75 12.98
N PHE A 113 6.71 -2.27 14.19
CA PHE A 113 6.24 -2.85 15.45
C PHE A 113 4.72 -2.74 15.67
N ALA A 114 3.97 -2.11 14.76
CA ALA A 114 2.51 -2.12 14.80
C ALA A 114 1.95 -3.54 14.65
N LEU A 115 2.58 -4.38 13.81
CA LEU A 115 2.16 -5.77 13.65
C LEU A 115 2.36 -6.56 14.95
N ASP A 116 3.47 -6.39 15.65
CA ASP A 116 3.74 -7.10 16.91
C ASP A 116 2.69 -6.77 17.97
N LYS A 117 2.22 -5.50 18.02
CA LYS A 117 1.12 -5.09 18.91
C LYS A 117 -0.22 -5.72 18.52
N VAL A 118 -0.53 -5.79 17.23
CA VAL A 118 -1.74 -6.46 16.75
C VAL A 118 -1.68 -7.96 17.04
N ILE A 119 -0.54 -8.60 16.85
CA ILE A 119 -0.35 -10.02 17.21
C ILE A 119 -0.49 -10.21 18.72
N ALA A 120 0.05 -9.31 19.55
CA ALA A 120 -0.10 -9.39 21.00
C ALA A 120 -1.58 -9.25 21.45
N GLU A 121 -2.38 -8.45 20.76
CA GLU A 121 -3.80 -8.25 21.07
C GLU A 121 -4.68 -9.44 20.65
N PHE A 122 -4.45 -9.99 19.45
CA PHE A 122 -5.36 -10.99 18.86
C PHE A 122 -4.79 -12.42 18.85
N GLY A 123 -3.48 -12.57 19.04
CA GLY A 123 -2.75 -13.83 18.96
C GLY A 123 -2.91 -14.69 20.21
N SER A 124 -2.77 -16.00 20.04
CA SER A 124 -2.69 -16.95 21.16
C SER A 124 -1.24 -17.38 21.36
N GLU A 125 -0.68 -17.16 22.55
CA GLU A 125 0.71 -17.51 22.87
C GLU A 125 1.01 -19.00 22.61
N GLU A 126 0.10 -19.90 23.00
CA GLU A 126 0.20 -21.34 22.73
C GLU A 126 0.30 -21.63 21.22
N LYS A 127 -0.59 -21.02 20.42
CA LYS A 127 -0.62 -21.25 18.97
C LYS A 127 0.54 -20.61 18.25
N ILE A 128 0.97 -19.41 18.63
CA ILE A 128 2.16 -18.76 18.07
C ILE A 128 3.40 -19.61 18.35
N THR A 129 3.54 -20.13 19.57
CA THR A 129 4.64 -21.03 19.94
C THR A 129 4.60 -22.31 19.09
N LYS A 130 3.41 -22.91 18.91
CA LYS A 130 3.23 -24.10 18.07
C LYS A 130 3.45 -23.83 16.59
N PHE A 131 3.08 -22.64 16.11
CA PHE A 131 3.31 -22.20 14.73
C PHE A 131 4.81 -22.18 14.42
N GLY A 132 5.65 -21.86 15.42
CA GLY A 132 7.09 -22.15 15.40
C GLY A 132 7.88 -21.34 14.36
N ARG A 133 7.29 -20.28 13.82
CA ARG A 133 7.85 -19.43 12.77
C ARG A 133 7.54 -17.97 13.05
N ASP A 134 8.38 -17.08 12.56
CA ASP A 134 8.07 -15.65 12.57
C ASP A 134 6.86 -15.37 11.68
N VAL A 135 5.84 -14.73 12.25
CA VAL A 135 4.57 -14.44 11.56
C VAL A 135 4.82 -13.53 10.37
N ARG A 136 5.67 -12.52 10.52
CA ARG A 136 5.95 -11.56 9.45
C ARG A 136 6.64 -12.24 8.25
N THR A 137 7.60 -13.13 8.50
CA THR A 137 8.20 -13.97 7.45
C THR A 137 7.16 -14.85 6.77
N ALA A 138 6.28 -15.52 7.53
CA ALA A 138 5.23 -16.36 6.93
C ALA A 138 4.25 -15.57 6.06
N LEU A 139 3.86 -14.36 6.49
CA LEU A 139 3.02 -13.45 5.69
C LEU A 139 3.72 -13.07 4.38
N LEU A 140 4.99 -12.67 4.43
CA LEU A 140 5.75 -12.28 3.24
C LEU A 140 5.92 -13.44 2.25
N GLU A 141 6.25 -14.63 2.73
CA GLU A 141 6.40 -15.81 1.87
C GLU A 141 5.09 -16.16 1.14
N ALA A 142 3.97 -16.16 1.86
CA ALA A 142 2.66 -16.41 1.27
C ALA A 142 2.22 -15.27 0.34
N GLY A 143 2.44 -14.01 0.73
CA GLY A 143 2.09 -12.83 -0.05
C GLY A 143 2.93 -12.65 -1.31
N ALA A 144 4.19 -13.11 -1.31
CA ALA A 144 5.12 -12.89 -2.41
C ALA A 144 4.62 -13.54 -3.71
N SER A 145 4.07 -14.76 -3.67
CA SER A 145 3.53 -15.40 -4.89
C SER A 145 2.35 -14.61 -5.49
N VAL A 146 1.50 -14.02 -4.63
CA VAL A 146 0.40 -13.15 -5.08
C VAL A 146 0.97 -11.87 -5.70
N GLY A 147 1.95 -11.25 -5.04
CA GLY A 147 2.65 -10.05 -5.52
C GLY A 147 3.35 -10.27 -6.87
N TYR A 148 4.06 -11.39 -7.03
CA TYR A 148 4.70 -11.74 -8.30
C TYR A 148 3.68 -11.99 -9.41
N LEU A 149 2.58 -12.70 -9.13
CA LEU A 149 1.55 -12.94 -10.15
C LEU A 149 0.87 -11.62 -10.58
N LEU A 150 0.65 -10.71 -9.63
CA LEU A 150 0.16 -9.35 -9.92
C LEU A 150 1.16 -8.58 -10.78
N TRP A 151 2.44 -8.65 -10.44
CA TRP A 151 3.50 -7.99 -11.19
C TRP A 151 3.59 -8.52 -12.62
N ILE A 152 3.59 -9.85 -12.79
CA ILE A 152 3.54 -10.51 -14.10
C ILE A 152 2.33 -10.04 -14.91
N SER A 153 1.15 -10.00 -14.30
CA SER A 153 -0.05 -9.51 -14.98
C SER A 153 0.10 -8.07 -15.46
N LYS A 154 0.79 -7.22 -14.71
CA LYS A 154 1.04 -5.82 -15.07
C LYS A 154 2.05 -5.72 -16.22
N CYS A 155 3.18 -6.41 -16.13
CA CYS A 155 4.23 -6.37 -17.16
C CYS A 155 3.76 -6.95 -18.48
N ASP A 156 3.04 -8.07 -18.44
CA ASP A 156 2.63 -8.82 -19.63
C ASP A 156 1.24 -8.36 -20.16
N GLY A 157 0.61 -7.37 -19.51
CA GLY A 157 -0.69 -6.83 -19.93
C GLY A 157 -1.84 -7.84 -19.88
N LEU A 158 -1.79 -8.79 -18.95
CA LEU A 158 -2.73 -9.93 -18.89
C LEU A 158 -4.13 -9.55 -18.38
N ASN A 159 -4.28 -8.36 -17.80
CA ASN A 159 -5.53 -7.86 -17.21
C ASN A 159 -6.16 -8.82 -16.17
N LEU A 160 -5.34 -9.52 -15.38
CA LEU A 160 -5.83 -10.35 -14.29
C LEU A 160 -6.39 -9.49 -13.16
N THR A 161 -7.49 -9.95 -12.57
CA THR A 161 -8.21 -9.32 -11.46
C THR A 161 -7.88 -10.02 -10.15
N PHE A 162 -7.30 -9.28 -9.21
CA PHE A 162 -6.96 -9.76 -7.86
C PHE A 162 -7.95 -9.28 -6.80
N GLU A 163 -8.70 -8.22 -7.08
CA GLU A 163 -9.73 -7.72 -6.15
C GLU A 163 -10.81 -8.77 -5.93
N GLY A 164 -11.03 -9.16 -4.66
CA GLY A 164 -12.05 -10.12 -4.27
C GLY A 164 -11.77 -11.57 -4.70
N ILE A 165 -10.49 -11.96 -4.82
CA ILE A 165 -10.09 -13.37 -4.80
C ILE A 165 -10.26 -13.96 -3.39
N THR A 166 -10.47 -15.27 -3.31
CA THR A 166 -10.68 -15.96 -2.02
C THR A 166 -9.38 -16.60 -1.53
N PHE A 167 -8.68 -15.97 -0.58
CA PHE A 167 -7.38 -16.44 -0.09
C PHE A 167 -7.40 -17.86 0.51
N SER A 168 -8.49 -18.26 1.18
CA SER A 168 -8.62 -19.60 1.77
C SER A 168 -8.69 -20.74 0.74
N LYS A 169 -8.79 -20.43 -0.56
CA LYS A 169 -8.73 -21.45 -1.63
C LYS A 169 -7.31 -21.84 -1.99
N PHE A 170 -6.31 -21.04 -1.63
CA PHE A 170 -4.91 -21.26 -2.01
C PHE A 170 -3.92 -21.01 -0.88
N ILE A 171 -4.42 -20.72 0.33
CA ILE A 171 -3.59 -20.60 1.55
C ILE A 171 -4.18 -21.51 2.60
N ASP A 172 -3.33 -22.39 3.14
CA ASP A 172 -3.68 -23.24 4.26
C ASP A 172 -3.80 -22.38 5.54
N GLU A 173 -4.99 -22.35 6.15
CA GLU A 173 -5.28 -21.45 7.28
C GLU A 173 -4.49 -21.81 8.55
N GLN A 174 -3.99 -23.05 8.66
CA GLN A 174 -3.28 -23.57 9.83
C GLN A 174 -1.78 -23.33 9.77
N THR A 175 -1.21 -23.30 8.56
CA THR A 175 0.23 -23.22 8.31
C THR A 175 0.65 -21.96 7.55
N LEU A 176 -0.31 -21.24 6.96
CA LEU A 176 -0.11 -20.13 6.03
C LEU A 176 0.75 -20.50 4.81
N GLN A 177 0.86 -21.78 4.49
CA GLN A 177 1.53 -22.22 3.26
C GLN A 177 0.63 -21.95 2.05
N ILE A 178 1.27 -21.55 0.95
CA ILE A 178 0.59 -21.19 -0.30
C ILE A 178 0.63 -22.33 -1.32
N ASP A 179 -0.51 -22.59 -1.94
CA ASP A 179 -0.65 -23.37 -3.17
C ASP A 179 -0.65 -22.42 -4.38
N GLU A 180 0.48 -22.33 -5.06
CA GLU A 180 0.62 -21.47 -6.24
C GLU A 180 -0.28 -21.87 -7.41
N LEU A 181 -0.56 -23.17 -7.58
CA LEU A 181 -1.49 -23.62 -8.62
C LEU A 181 -2.91 -23.20 -8.27
N GLY A 182 -3.31 -23.36 -6.99
CA GLY A 182 -4.57 -22.85 -6.46
C GLY A 182 -4.71 -21.33 -6.65
N LEU A 183 -3.66 -20.56 -6.40
CA LEU A 183 -3.63 -19.11 -6.63
C LEU A 183 -3.90 -18.77 -8.10
N ILE A 184 -3.17 -19.41 -9.02
CA ILE A 184 -3.32 -19.18 -10.47
C ILE A 184 -4.76 -19.50 -10.90
N GLN A 185 -5.30 -20.62 -10.43
CA GLN A 185 -6.67 -21.03 -10.75
C GLN A 185 -7.69 -20.01 -10.22
N GLU A 186 -7.56 -19.57 -8.98
CA GLU A 186 -8.48 -18.58 -8.38
C GLU A 186 -8.44 -17.25 -9.13
N VAL A 187 -7.25 -16.73 -9.41
CA VAL A 187 -7.08 -15.46 -10.14
C VAL A 187 -7.63 -15.58 -11.57
N LYS A 188 -7.33 -16.67 -12.29
CA LYS A 188 -7.89 -16.90 -13.63
C LYS A 188 -9.40 -16.99 -13.63
N ASN A 189 -9.98 -17.74 -12.68
CA ASN A 189 -11.42 -17.88 -12.54
C ASN A 189 -12.07 -16.51 -12.26
N LYS A 190 -11.47 -15.72 -11.34
CA LYS A 190 -11.94 -14.37 -11.04
C LYS A 190 -11.89 -13.45 -12.26
N SER A 191 -10.86 -13.59 -13.07
CA SER A 191 -10.61 -12.78 -14.27
C SER A 191 -11.35 -13.26 -15.53
N GLN A 192 -11.98 -14.45 -15.47
CA GLN A 192 -12.49 -15.16 -16.66
C GLN A 192 -11.42 -15.40 -17.74
N ALA A 193 -10.15 -15.52 -17.34
CA ALA A 193 -8.99 -15.63 -18.22
C ALA A 193 -8.66 -17.10 -18.57
N PHE A 194 -9.67 -17.85 -19.03
CA PHE A 194 -9.56 -19.30 -19.25
C PHE A 194 -8.62 -19.69 -20.40
N SER A 195 -8.34 -18.76 -21.32
CA SER A 195 -7.42 -18.97 -22.43
C SER A 195 -5.95 -19.05 -22.01
N LEU A 196 -5.58 -18.48 -20.86
CA LEU A 196 -4.24 -18.58 -20.30
C LEU A 196 -4.02 -20.00 -19.77
N LYS A 197 -2.88 -20.62 -20.06
CA LYS A 197 -2.53 -21.93 -19.49
C LYS A 197 -1.96 -21.78 -18.09
N ASN A 198 -2.25 -22.74 -17.22
CA ASN A 198 -1.72 -22.72 -15.86
C ASN A 198 -0.20 -22.89 -15.87
N GLU A 199 0.29 -23.78 -16.75
CA GLU A 199 1.70 -24.11 -16.91
C GLU A 199 2.50 -22.89 -17.32
N ASP A 200 1.98 -22.08 -18.25
CA ASP A 200 2.63 -20.85 -18.71
C ASP A 200 2.80 -19.84 -17.55
N LEU A 201 1.75 -19.64 -16.75
CA LEU A 201 1.79 -18.75 -15.59
C LEU A 201 2.69 -19.29 -14.46
N GLN A 202 2.72 -20.61 -14.25
CA GLN A 202 3.64 -21.23 -13.30
C GLN A 202 5.09 -21.03 -13.71
N GLN A 203 5.44 -21.28 -14.97
CA GLN A 203 6.80 -21.04 -15.47
C GLN A 203 7.18 -19.56 -15.37
N ARG A 204 6.22 -18.66 -15.65
CA ARG A 204 6.44 -17.22 -15.48
C ARG A 204 6.68 -16.83 -14.02
N LEU A 205 5.92 -17.39 -13.09
CA LEU A 205 6.15 -17.21 -11.64
C LEU A 205 7.53 -17.70 -11.20
N ILE A 206 7.92 -18.91 -11.60
CA ILE A 206 9.22 -19.49 -11.26
C ILE A 206 10.36 -18.62 -11.79
N SER A 207 10.25 -18.13 -13.03
CA SER A 207 11.28 -17.29 -13.65
C SER A 207 11.35 -15.87 -13.10
N GLN A 208 10.22 -15.29 -12.67
CA GLN A 208 10.17 -13.93 -12.10
C GLN A 208 10.65 -13.89 -10.65
N LYS A 209 10.42 -14.96 -9.89
CA LYS A 209 10.86 -15.07 -8.49
C LYS A 209 12.38 -14.95 -8.41
N SER A 210 12.84 -14.08 -7.51
CA SER A 210 14.26 -13.82 -7.32
C SER A 210 14.54 -13.49 -5.87
N ASN A 211 15.59 -14.10 -5.32
CA ASN A 211 16.07 -13.82 -3.97
C ASN A 211 16.69 -12.41 -3.83
N ASN A 212 16.90 -11.70 -4.95
CA ASN A 212 17.43 -10.35 -4.95
C ASN A 212 16.34 -9.28 -4.78
N HIS A 213 15.06 -9.63 -4.95
CA HIS A 213 13.97 -8.70 -4.73
C HIS A 213 13.66 -8.61 -3.23
N ASP A 214 13.58 -7.40 -2.68
CA ASP A 214 13.07 -7.18 -1.34
C ASP A 214 11.57 -7.57 -1.29
N PRO A 215 11.16 -8.55 -0.47
CA PRO A 215 9.76 -8.98 -0.38
C PRO A 215 8.81 -7.84 -0.02
N TRP A 216 9.28 -6.82 0.71
CA TRP A 216 8.47 -5.64 1.05
C TRP A 216 8.17 -4.73 -0.14
N GLN A 217 8.85 -4.90 -1.26
CA GLN A 217 8.56 -4.20 -2.51
C GLN A 217 7.69 -5.06 -3.45
N VAL A 218 7.64 -6.38 -3.21
CA VAL A 218 6.86 -7.34 -4.02
C VAL A 218 5.45 -7.52 -3.48
N CYS A 219 5.31 -7.65 -2.15
CA CYS A 219 4.03 -7.95 -1.52
C CYS A 219 3.14 -6.71 -1.45
N CYS A 220 1.86 -6.85 -1.80
CA CYS A 220 0.85 -5.84 -1.52
C CYS A 220 0.30 -6.03 -0.10
N GLY A 221 0.22 -4.95 0.67
CA GLY A 221 -0.17 -4.94 2.06
C GLY A 221 -1.62 -5.35 2.30
N HIS A 222 -2.56 -4.98 1.42
CA HIS A 222 -3.93 -5.49 1.49
C HIS A 222 -3.97 -7.02 1.43
N ASN A 223 -3.19 -7.63 0.53
CA ASN A 223 -3.09 -9.09 0.45
C ASN A 223 -2.46 -9.67 1.73
N LEU A 224 -1.42 -9.04 2.28
CA LEU A 224 -0.82 -9.49 3.54
C LEU A 224 -1.80 -9.42 4.72
N VAL A 225 -2.68 -8.41 4.75
CA VAL A 225 -3.70 -8.29 5.80
C VAL A 225 -4.79 -9.36 5.66
N GLU A 226 -5.17 -9.74 4.44
CA GLU A 226 -6.05 -10.89 4.18
C GLU A 226 -5.43 -12.19 4.73
N ILE A 227 -4.14 -12.41 4.49
CA ILE A 227 -3.40 -13.58 4.99
C ILE A 227 -3.29 -13.55 6.51
N LEU A 228 -3.03 -12.38 7.11
CA LEU A 228 -3.02 -12.21 8.56
C LEU A 228 -4.38 -12.54 9.18
N SER A 229 -5.46 -12.12 8.53
CA SER A 229 -6.83 -12.45 8.94
C SER A 229 -7.05 -13.96 8.98
N LEU A 230 -6.62 -14.71 7.96
CA LEU A 230 -6.69 -16.18 7.96
C LEU A 230 -5.84 -16.78 9.09
N GLY A 231 -4.62 -16.28 9.29
CA GLY A 231 -3.72 -16.75 10.33
C GLY A 231 -4.30 -16.59 11.74
N LEU A 232 -4.90 -15.43 12.05
CA LEU A 232 -5.54 -15.18 13.34
C LEU A 232 -6.78 -16.05 13.58
N ARG A 233 -7.44 -16.54 12.53
CA ARG A 233 -8.57 -17.47 12.70
C ARG A 233 -8.11 -18.86 13.14
N LYS A 234 -6.94 -19.32 12.68
CA LYS A 234 -6.54 -20.73 12.80
C LYS A 234 -5.08 -20.96 13.18
N ALA A 235 -4.11 -20.45 12.41
CA ALA A 235 -2.68 -20.70 12.60
C ALA A 235 -2.13 -20.16 13.93
N ILE A 236 -2.35 -18.88 14.19
CA ILE A 236 -1.73 -18.15 15.31
C ILE A 236 -2.74 -17.71 16.39
N ALA A 237 -4.05 -17.87 16.12
CA ALA A 237 -5.09 -17.75 17.15
C ALA A 237 -6.33 -18.59 16.80
N SER A 238 -7.41 -18.44 17.54
CA SER A 238 -8.71 -19.09 17.30
C SER A 238 -9.84 -18.07 17.16
N THR A 239 -9.51 -16.91 16.58
CA THR A 239 -10.38 -15.74 16.61
C THR A 239 -11.51 -15.86 15.59
N LYS A 240 -12.71 -15.35 15.92
CA LYS A 240 -13.84 -15.40 14.99
C LYS A 240 -13.58 -14.46 13.81
N ALA A 241 -14.01 -14.85 12.62
CA ALA A 241 -13.78 -14.07 11.40
C ALA A 241 -14.26 -12.60 11.52
N ALA A 242 -15.39 -12.36 12.20
CA ALA A 242 -15.94 -11.02 12.42
C ALA A 242 -15.04 -10.10 13.27
N ASP A 243 -14.19 -10.67 14.14
CA ASP A 243 -13.31 -9.90 15.02
C ASP A 243 -11.99 -9.53 14.32
N VAL A 244 -11.62 -10.28 13.27
CA VAL A 244 -10.37 -10.13 12.52
C VAL A 244 -10.61 -9.86 11.04
N GLU A 245 -11.70 -9.18 10.70
CA GLU A 245 -11.95 -8.74 9.33
C GLU A 245 -10.78 -7.89 8.81
N PRO A 246 -10.34 -8.07 7.54
CA PRO A 246 -9.18 -7.36 6.99
C PRO A 246 -9.25 -5.84 7.18
N SER A 247 -10.40 -5.23 6.92
CA SER A 247 -10.61 -3.78 7.13
C SER A 247 -10.49 -3.34 8.59
N SER A 248 -10.88 -4.21 9.53
CA SER A 248 -10.70 -4.00 10.97
C SER A 248 -9.23 -4.10 11.36
N LEU A 249 -8.51 -5.09 10.82
CA LEU A 249 -7.08 -5.27 11.03
C LEU A 249 -6.26 -4.11 10.47
N GLU A 250 -6.55 -3.61 9.27
CA GLU A 250 -5.92 -2.41 8.73
C GLU A 250 -6.11 -1.20 9.64
N ARG A 251 -7.32 -1.02 10.20
CA ARG A 251 -7.59 0.03 11.18
C ARG A 251 -6.76 -0.18 12.45
N ASN A 252 -6.69 -1.40 12.98
CA ASN A 252 -5.90 -1.72 14.18
C ASN A 252 -4.40 -1.48 13.94
N LEU A 253 -3.88 -1.87 12.76
CA LEU A 253 -2.51 -1.58 12.36
C LEU A 253 -2.24 -0.08 12.31
N ARG A 254 -3.14 0.71 11.71
CA ARG A 254 -3.03 2.18 11.71
C ARG A 254 -3.02 2.75 13.13
N LEU A 255 -3.90 2.26 14.02
CA LEU A 255 -3.95 2.71 15.42
C LEU A 255 -2.69 2.33 16.21
N ALA A 256 -2.15 1.13 15.99
CA ALA A 256 -0.96 0.61 16.66
C ALA A 256 0.35 1.25 16.17
N TYR A 257 0.34 1.83 14.97
CA TYR A 257 1.49 2.50 14.35
C TYR A 257 1.79 3.83 15.02
N GLU A 258 2.98 3.95 15.61
CA GLU A 258 3.42 5.14 16.34
C GLU A 258 4.17 6.13 15.47
N GLU A 259 4.19 7.39 15.90
CA GLU A 259 5.00 8.43 15.27
C GLU A 259 6.49 8.10 15.30
N ALA A 260 6.98 7.45 16.35
CA ALA A 260 8.36 6.99 16.43
C ALA A 260 8.74 6.00 15.31
N TYR A 261 7.76 5.26 14.76
CA TYR A 261 7.99 4.37 13.61
C TYR A 261 8.04 5.19 12.32
N PHE A 262 7.13 6.16 12.15
CA PHE A 262 7.12 7.03 10.98
C PHE A 262 8.42 7.84 10.86
N ARG A 263 8.92 8.39 11.97
CA ARG A 263 10.17 9.18 12.01
C ARG A 263 11.42 8.43 11.53
N LYS A 264 11.38 7.09 11.53
CA LYS A 264 12.50 6.24 11.07
C LYS A 264 12.42 5.92 9.57
N THR A 265 11.36 6.34 8.88
CA THR A 265 11.14 6.06 7.46
C THR A 265 11.95 7.02 6.59
N GLN A 266 12.33 6.56 5.40
CA GLN A 266 12.93 7.43 4.39
C GLN A 266 11.90 8.46 3.91
N LEU A 267 10.63 8.07 3.77
CA LEU A 267 9.54 8.97 3.46
C LEU A 267 9.46 10.17 4.41
N TYR A 268 9.60 9.97 5.73
CA TYR A 268 9.64 11.08 6.69
C TYR A 268 10.82 12.03 6.41
N LEU A 269 12.01 11.50 6.17
CA LEU A 269 13.20 12.28 5.85
C LEU A 269 13.03 13.07 4.54
N ASP A 270 12.40 12.46 3.55
CA ASP A 270 12.12 13.07 2.25
C ASP A 270 11.10 14.20 2.37
N ILE A 271 10.05 14.04 3.19
CA ILE A 271 9.11 15.13 3.50
C ILE A 271 9.85 16.29 4.19
N ARG A 272 10.73 16.01 5.17
CA ARG A 272 11.53 17.05 5.83
C ARG A 272 12.53 17.72 4.87
N ALA A 273 13.07 16.99 3.91
CA ALA A 273 13.91 17.56 2.86
C ALA A 273 13.09 18.47 1.93
N TRP A 274 11.89 18.04 1.55
CA TRP A 274 10.96 18.83 0.76
C TRP A 274 10.58 20.13 1.47
N GLU A 275 10.23 20.09 2.76
CA GLU A 275 9.92 21.29 3.56
C GLU A 275 11.08 22.28 3.58
N ARG A 276 12.32 21.81 3.70
CA ARG A 276 13.52 22.67 3.70
C ARG A 276 13.69 23.39 2.37
N ASN A 277 13.50 22.67 1.26
CA ASN A 277 13.65 23.20 -0.10
C ASN A 277 12.48 24.08 -0.56
N ASN A 278 11.34 24.02 0.13
CA ASN A 278 10.10 24.71 -0.24
C ASN A 278 9.62 25.65 0.88
N GLN A 279 10.49 26.49 1.45
CA GLN A 279 10.03 27.53 2.40
C GLN A 279 8.99 28.45 1.73
N PRO A 280 7.95 28.91 2.44
CA PRO A 280 7.66 28.71 3.87
C PRO A 280 6.80 27.47 4.18
N PHE A 281 6.55 26.58 3.22
CA PHE A 281 5.59 25.49 3.35
C PHE A 281 6.06 24.43 4.35
N LYS A 282 5.13 24.00 5.24
CA LYS A 282 5.32 22.93 6.23
C LYS A 282 4.25 21.87 6.04
N VAL A 283 4.62 20.62 6.23
CA VAL A 283 3.76 19.43 6.12
C VAL A 283 3.61 18.80 7.50
N LEU A 284 4.72 18.43 8.14
CA LEU A 284 4.76 17.70 9.40
C LEU A 284 4.76 18.64 10.60
N ARG A 285 4.14 18.21 11.70
CA ARG A 285 4.19 18.93 12.98
C ARG A 285 5.63 19.18 13.43
N HIS A 286 5.85 20.29 14.10
CA HIS A 286 7.11 20.51 14.79
C HIS A 286 7.25 19.53 15.95
N ASP A 287 8.48 19.06 16.15
CA ASP A 287 8.84 18.22 17.29
C ASP A 287 8.71 19.08 18.55
N THR A 288 7.75 18.76 19.42
CA THR A 288 7.69 19.29 20.79
C THR A 288 8.67 18.55 21.68
#